data_AF-A0A0B6XTY9-F1
#
_entry.id   AF-A0A0B6XTY9-F1
#
_cell.length_a   1.000
_cell.length_b   1.000
_cell.length_c   1.000
_cell.angle_alpha   90.00
_cell.angle_beta   90.00
_cell.angle_gamma   90.00
#
_symmetry.space_group_name_H-M   'P 1'
#
loop_
_entity.id
_entity.type
_entity.pdbx_description
1 polymer ?
#
loop_
_entity_poly.entity_id
_entity_poly.type
_entity_poly.pdbx_seq_one_letter_code
_entity_poly.pdbx_strand_id
1 'polypeptide(L)'
;LLHKSSRVVTSFTMADLNENFISYQHDGSETSEDSFSFTVTDGTHADFFVAPAADTATRKPQTINILILPIDNGIPQININRG
;
A
#
# COMPACT_ATOMS: atom_id res chain seq x y z
N LEU A 1 2.69 5.32 2.44
CA LEU A 1 3.60 5.70 1.32
C LEU A 1 4.24 4.45 0.70
N LEU A 2 4.55 4.49 -0.60
CA LEU A 2 5.30 3.42 -1.28
C LEU A 2 6.76 3.82 -1.44
N HIS A 3 7.66 2.86 -1.22
CA HIS A 3 9.10 3.06 -1.30
C HIS A 3 9.76 2.05 -2.23
N LYS A 4 10.76 2.50 -2.98
CA LYS A 4 11.74 1.66 -3.68
C LYS A 4 13.11 1.88 -3.05
N SER A 5 13.68 0.86 -2.40
CA SER A 5 14.98 0.96 -1.71
C SER A 5 15.08 2.23 -0.83
N SER A 6 14.07 2.43 0.04
CA SER A 6 13.90 3.57 0.95
C SER A 6 13.52 4.92 0.31
N ARG A 7 13.49 5.06 -1.01
CA ARG A 7 13.02 6.29 -1.68
C ARG A 7 11.52 6.24 -1.93
N VAL A 8 10.79 7.31 -1.60
CA VAL A 8 9.37 7.42 -1.93
C VAL A 8 9.20 7.43 -3.46
N VAL A 9 8.25 6.63 -3.96
CA VAL A 9 7.97 6.52 -5.40
C VAL A 9 6.47 6.62 -5.67
N THR A 10 6.13 7.15 -6.85
CA THR A 10 4.76 7.20 -7.38
C THR A 10 4.58 6.31 -8.61
N SER A 11 5.67 5.71 -9.10
CA SER A 11 5.69 4.78 -10.24
C SER A 11 6.76 3.72 -10.01
N PHE A 12 6.47 2.48 -10.39
CA PHE A 12 7.39 1.34 -10.33
C PHE A 12 7.08 0.37 -11.47
N THR A 13 8.01 -0.52 -11.76
CA THR A 13 7.89 -1.52 -12.84
C THR A 13 7.49 -2.89 -12.31
N MET A 14 7.08 -3.79 -13.22
CA MET A 14 6.89 -5.20 -12.86
C MET A 14 8.20 -5.86 -12.40
N ALA A 15 9.35 -5.45 -12.94
CA ALA A 15 10.65 -5.94 -12.47
C ALA A 15 10.88 -5.57 -11.00
N ASP A 16 10.53 -4.34 -10.60
CA ASP A 16 10.66 -3.90 -9.20
C ASP A 16 9.79 -4.72 -8.24
N LEU A 17 8.61 -5.16 -8.69
CA LEU A 17 7.76 -6.07 -7.93
C LEU A 17 8.37 -7.48 -7.85
N ASN A 18 8.81 -8.02 -8.99
CA ASN A 18 9.43 -9.35 -9.06
C ASN A 18 10.69 -9.47 -8.20
N GLU A 19 11.43 -8.37 -8.05
CA GLU A 19 12.64 -8.27 -7.23
C GLU A 19 12.36 -7.88 -5.76
N ASN A 20 11.08 -7.74 -5.38
CA ASN A 20 10.64 -7.31 -4.04
C ASN A 20 11.22 -5.95 -3.61
N PHE A 21 11.42 -5.02 -4.53
CA PHE A 21 11.96 -3.70 -4.24
C PHE A 21 10.94 -2.69 -3.74
N ILE A 22 9.66 -3.00 -3.87
CA ILE A 22 8.57 -2.12 -3.45
C ILE A 22 8.09 -2.49 -2.05
N SER A 23 8.10 -1.52 -1.14
CA SER A 23 7.58 -1.66 0.21
C SER A 23 6.55 -0.57 0.53
N TYR A 24 5.57 -0.90 1.35
CA TYR A 24 4.64 0.05 1.93
C TYR A 24 5.11 0.47 3.33
N GLN A 25 4.95 1.75 3.66
CA GLN A 25 5.17 2.32 4.99
C GLN A 25 3.94 3.12 5.40
N HIS A 26 3.33 2.76 6.52
CA HIS A 26 2.26 3.54 7.12
C HIS A 26 2.80 4.84 7.73
N ASP A 27 1.98 5.88 7.82
CA ASP A 27 2.39 7.22 8.25
C ASP A 27 2.55 7.36 9.77
N GLY A 28 2.18 6.32 10.53
CA GLY A 28 2.30 6.28 11.99
C GLY A 28 1.10 6.89 12.72
N SER A 29 0.02 7.22 12.01
CA SER A 29 -1.25 7.59 12.62
C SER A 29 -1.97 6.38 13.24
N GLU A 30 -2.93 6.63 14.12
CA GLU A 30 -3.78 5.59 14.72
C GLU A 30 -4.98 5.26 13.82
N THR A 31 -4.74 4.90 12.57
CA THR A 31 -5.80 4.42 11.67
C THR A 31 -5.74 2.90 11.51
N SER A 32 -6.91 2.29 11.36
CA SER A 32 -7.05 0.86 11.09
C SER A 32 -7.04 0.53 9.59
N GLU A 33 -7.15 1.55 8.74
CA GLU A 33 -7.31 1.42 7.29
C GLU A 33 -6.42 2.43 6.57
N ASP A 34 -5.78 1.98 5.50
CA ASP A 34 -5.08 2.81 4.52
C ASP A 34 -5.34 2.25 3.12
N SER A 35 -5.06 3.04 2.09
CA SER A 35 -5.21 2.59 0.71
C SER A 35 -4.32 3.38 -0.24
N PHE A 36 -4.02 2.78 -1.38
CA PHE A 36 -3.48 3.50 -2.51
C PHE A 36 -4.10 3.00 -3.80
N SER A 37 -4.19 3.90 -4.78
CA SER A 37 -4.70 3.59 -6.11
C SER A 37 -3.58 3.65 -7.15
N PHE A 38 -3.65 2.79 -8.15
CA PHE A 38 -2.68 2.75 -9.25
C PHE A 38 -3.36 2.45 -10.59
N THR A 39 -2.70 2.83 -11.66
CA THR A 39 -3.01 2.40 -13.03
C THR A 39 -1.83 1.60 -13.57
N VAL A 40 -2.06 0.82 -14.63
CA VAL A 40 -1.00 0.09 -15.32
C VAL A 40 -0.94 0.54 -16.78
N THR A 41 0.25 0.49 -17.36
CA THR A 41 0.51 0.84 -18.76
C THR A 41 1.62 -0.05 -19.30
N ASP A 42 1.55 -0.39 -20.58
CA ASP A 42 2.62 -1.05 -21.34
C ASP A 42 3.61 -0.03 -21.96
N GLY A 43 3.47 1.25 -21.61
CA GLY A 43 4.26 2.36 -22.15
C GLY A 43 3.66 3.00 -23.41
N THR A 44 2.64 2.39 -24.01
CA THR A 44 1.98 2.89 -25.23
C THR A 44 0.50 3.18 -24.99
N HIS A 45 -0.19 2.29 -24.27
CA HIS A 45 -1.62 2.37 -24.01
C HIS A 45 -1.89 2.87 -22.58
N ALA A 46 -2.90 3.72 -22.45
CA ALA A 46 -3.39 4.20 -21.16
C ALA A 46 -4.57 3.36 -20.63
N ASP A 47 -5.15 2.51 -21.47
CA ASP A 47 -6.22 1.59 -21.13
C ASP A 47 -5.63 0.25 -20.67
N PHE A 48 -6.26 -0.40 -19.70
CA PHE A 48 -5.87 -1.71 -19.19
C PHE A 48 -7.07 -2.56 -18.78
N PHE A 49 -6.86 -3.87 -18.62
CA PHE A 49 -7.91 -4.82 -18.25
C PHE A 49 -7.77 -5.25 -16.79
N VAL A 50 -8.89 -5.50 -16.12
CA VAL A 50 -8.92 -5.92 -14.71
C VAL A 50 -9.67 -7.25 -14.60
N ALA A 51 -9.02 -8.27 -14.07
CA ALA A 51 -9.64 -9.57 -13.87
C ALA A 51 -10.70 -9.52 -12.75
N PRO A 52 -11.78 -10.33 -12.82
CA PRO A 52 -12.08 -11.30 -13.88
C PRO A 52 -12.75 -10.71 -15.12
N ALA A 53 -13.17 -9.44 -15.09
CA ALA A 53 -13.85 -8.74 -16.19
C ALA A 53 -12.85 -8.25 -17.26
N ALA A 54 -12.10 -9.18 -17.85
CA ALA A 54 -11.06 -8.91 -18.83
C ALA A 54 -11.59 -8.54 -20.24
N ASP A 55 -12.90 -8.42 -20.41
CA ASP A 55 -13.55 -8.03 -21.67
C ASP A 55 -13.72 -6.51 -21.83
N THR A 56 -13.57 -5.75 -20.75
CA THR A 56 -13.75 -4.30 -20.75
C THR A 56 -12.48 -3.58 -20.30
N ALA A 57 -11.90 -2.78 -21.20
CA ALA A 57 -10.76 -1.95 -20.86
C ALA A 57 -11.18 -0.75 -19.98
N THR A 58 -10.32 -0.35 -19.05
CA THR A 58 -10.56 0.76 -18.13
C THR A 58 -9.32 1.64 -18.01
N ARG A 59 -9.55 2.90 -17.64
CA ARG A 59 -8.52 3.87 -17.23
C ARG A 59 -8.65 4.26 -15.76
N LYS A 60 -9.67 3.73 -15.08
CA LYS A 60 -9.95 4.06 -13.69
C LYS A 60 -8.86 3.44 -12.82
N PRO A 61 -8.22 4.20 -11.91
CA PRO A 61 -7.29 3.65 -10.94
C PRO A 61 -7.90 2.48 -10.16
N GLN A 62 -7.11 1.44 -9.93
CA GLN A 62 -7.48 0.31 -9.09
C GLN A 62 -6.94 0.56 -7.69
N THR A 63 -7.77 0.34 -6.68
CA THR A 63 -7.41 0.59 -5.28
C THR A 63 -7.02 -0.70 -4.58
N ILE A 64 -5.88 -0.67 -3.89
CA ILE A 64 -5.50 -1.69 -2.90
C ILE A 64 -5.85 -1.14 -1.52
N ASN A 65 -6.63 -1.93 -0.78
CA ASN A 65 -6.98 -1.64 0.61
C ASN A 65 -5.99 -2.34 1.53
N ILE A 66 -5.56 -1.65 2.58
CA ILE A 66 -4.61 -2.12 3.57
C ILE A 66 -5.29 -2.10 4.94
N LEU A 67 -5.33 -3.26 5.59
CA LEU A 67 -5.78 -3.37 6.98
C LEU A 67 -4.58 -3.23 7.92
N ILE A 68 -4.66 -2.27 8.84
CA ILE A 68 -3.63 -2.03 9.85
C ILE A 68 -4.11 -2.63 11.16
N LEU A 69 -3.36 -3.62 11.66
CA LEU A 69 -3.64 -4.23 12.94
C LEU A 69 -2.79 -3.55 14.03
N PRO A 70 -3.41 -2.99 15.07
CA PRO A 70 -2.68 -2.36 16.17
C PRO A 70 -1.85 -3.40 16.93
N ILE A 71 -0.64 -3.01 17.32
CA ILE A 71 0.27 -3.87 18.08
C ILE A 71 -0.05 -3.86 19.58
N ASP A 72 -0.41 -2.70 20.14
CA ASP A 72 -0.80 -2.56 21.55
C ASP A 72 -1.91 -1.51 21.71
N ASN A 73 -3.06 -1.97 22.17
CA ASN A 73 -4.22 -1.14 22.56
C ASN A 73 -4.58 -1.36 24.03
N GLY A 74 -3.67 -1.91 24.83
CA GLY A 74 -3.88 -2.14 26.25
C GLY A 74 -4.07 -0.83 27.01
N ILE A 75 -4.95 -0.83 28.00
CA ILE A 75 -5.08 0.30 28.93
C ILE A 75 -3.72 0.47 29.63
N PRO A 76 -3.12 1.68 29.61
CA PRO A 76 -1.87 1.94 30.31
C PRO A 76 -1.96 1.51 31.77
N GLN A 77 -1.00 0.72 32.24
CA GLN A 77 -0.94 0.27 33.62
C GLN A 77 0.00 1.19 34.41
N ILE A 78 -0.51 1.81 35.46
CA ILE A 78 0.32 2.59 36.39
C ILE A 78 0.93 1.63 37.41
N ASN A 79 2.24 1.41 37.29
CA ASN A 79 3.01 0.73 38.33
C ASN A 79 3.59 1.78 39.28
N ILE A 80 3.17 1.74 40.55
CA ILE A 80 3.75 2.58 41.61
C ILE A 80 4.87 1.78 42.26
N ASN A 81 6.13 2.17 42.02
CA ASN A 81 7.28 1.50 42.63
C ASN A 81 7.29 1.79 44.13
N ARG A 82 6.93 0.80 44.96
CA ARG A 82 6.93 0.92 46.42
C ARG A 82 8.28 0.45 46.99
N GLY A 83 9.31 1.27 46.80
CA GLY A 83 10.59 1.22 47.53
C GLY A 83 11.51 0.08 47.13
#